data_AF-A0A4Z2IH59-F1
#
_entry.id   AF-A0A4Z2IH59-F1
#
_cell.length_a   1.000
_cell.length_b   1.000
_cell.length_c   1.000
_cell.angle_alpha   90.00
_cell.angle_beta   90.00
_cell.angle_gamma   90.00
#
_symmetry.space_group_name_H-M   'P 1'
#
loop_
_entity.id
_entity.type
_entity.pdbx_description
1 polymer ?
#
loop_
_entity_poly.entity_id
_entity_poly.type
_entity_poly.pdbx_seq_one_letter_code
_entity_poly.pdbx_strand_id
1 'polypeptide(L)'
;MLNLVICEDCFSSKAEDRLFRKLFRRYNQFIRPVENVSDPVTVKFEVSISQLVKVIWNDYKLQWMPVEFDGIEFIRVPSNKIWRPDIVLYNK
;
A
#
# COMPACT_ATOMS: atom_id res chain seq x y z
N MET A 1 6.48 2.67 -8.63
CA MET A 1 6.64 1.19 -8.66
C MET A 1 6.70 0.67 -7.22
N LEU A 2 5.60 0.40 -6.52
CA LEU A 2 5.69 -0.18 -5.16
C LEU A 2 5.66 -1.71 -5.25
N ASN A 3 6.79 -2.36 -4.92
CA ASN A 3 6.89 -3.81 -4.72
C ASN A 3 6.56 -4.13 -3.26
N LEU A 4 5.51 -4.95 -3.03
CA LEU A 4 5.14 -5.43 -1.70
C LEU A 4 6.13 -6.52 -1.26
N VAL A 5 6.94 -6.24 -0.24
CA VAL A 5 7.68 -7.25 0.52
C VAL A 5 7.08 -7.26 1.92
N ILE A 6 6.47 -8.37 2.30
CA ILE A 6 6.05 -8.61 3.68
C ILE A 6 7.35 -8.84 4.46
N CYS A 7 7.69 -7.92 5.36
CA CYS A 7 8.85 -8.00 6.23
C CYS A 7 8.34 -8.04 7.66
N GLU A 8 8.58 -9.14 8.37
CA GLU A 8 8.56 -9.14 9.85
C GLU A 8 9.83 -8.40 10.30
N ASP A 9 9.62 -7.37 11.12
CA ASP A 9 10.59 -6.43 11.71
C ASP A 9 11.49 -5.64 10.73
N CYS A 10 11.11 -4.38 10.48
CA CYS A 10 11.89 -3.43 9.69
C CYS A 10 12.70 -2.51 10.63
N PHE A 11 14.03 -2.59 10.58
CA PHE A 11 14.91 -1.51 11.08
C PHE A 11 14.68 -0.28 10.19
N SER A 12 13.71 0.55 10.57
CA SER A 12 13.29 1.72 9.82
C SER A 12 14.27 2.88 10.10
N SER A 13 14.68 3.58 9.03
CA SER A 13 15.50 4.78 9.19
C SER A 13 14.68 5.89 9.87
N LYS A 14 15.33 6.87 10.52
CA LYS A 14 14.61 8.00 11.14
C LYS A 14 13.70 8.74 10.15
N ALA A 15 14.08 8.78 8.87
CA ALA A 15 13.28 9.39 7.81
C ALA A 15 12.05 8.53 7.46
N GLU A 16 12.22 7.21 7.37
CA GLU A 16 11.12 6.25 7.14
C GLU A 16 10.11 6.28 8.29
N ASP A 17 10.58 6.33 9.54
CA ASP A 17 9.71 6.48 10.72
C ASP A 17 8.91 7.79 10.73
N ARG A 18 9.52 8.88 10.24
CA ARG A 18 8.85 10.18 10.13
C ARG A 18 7.80 10.15 9.04
N LEU A 19 8.12 9.55 7.89
CA LEU A 19 7.20 9.36 6.78
C LEU A 19 6.00 8.50 7.19
N PHE A 20 6.28 7.34 7.80
CA PHE A 20 5.26 6.42 8.30
C PHE A 20 4.29 7.13 9.24
N ARG A 21 4.81 7.84 10.25
CA ARG A 21 3.97 8.62 11.17
C ARG A 21 3.14 9.70 10.47
N LYS A 22 3.67 10.38 9.45
CA LYS A 22 2.95 11.40 8.67
C LYS A 22 1.78 10.78 7.89
N LEU A 23 2.03 9.69 7.15
CA LEU A 23 1.04 9.03 6.31
C LEU A 23 -0.07 8.39 7.15
N PHE A 24 0.29 7.66 8.21
CA PHE A 24 -0.66 6.85 8.98
C PHE A 24 -1.39 7.61 10.09
N ARG A 25 -1.07 8.89 10.35
CA ARG A 25 -1.74 9.69 11.40
C ARG A 25 -3.26 9.80 11.24
N ARG A 26 -3.74 9.83 9.99
CA ARG A 26 -5.17 9.97 9.64
C ARG A 26 -5.62 8.94 8.61
N TYR A 27 -4.83 7.88 8.43
CA TYR A 27 -5.18 6.82 7.51
C TYR A 27 -6.16 5.87 8.18
N ASN A 28 -7.28 5.59 7.53
CA ASN A 28 -8.26 4.63 8.02
C ASN A 28 -8.27 3.41 7.09
N GLN A 29 -7.77 2.28 7.59
CA GLN A 29 -7.65 1.02 6.85
C GLN A 29 -8.99 0.41 6.42
N PHE A 30 -10.10 0.81 7.05
CA PHE A 30 -11.44 0.28 6.73
C PHE A 30 -12.15 1.09 5.63
N ILE A 31 -11.60 2.23 5.24
CA ILE A 31 -12.21 3.11 4.25
C ILE A 31 -11.46 2.96 2.93
N ARG A 32 -12.21 2.70 1.86
CA ARG A 32 -11.68 2.65 0.49
C ARG A 32 -10.97 3.98 0.16
N PRO A 33 -9.74 3.93 -0.37
CA PRO A 33 -9.00 5.14 -0.73
C PRO A 33 -9.46 5.68 -2.09
N VAL A 34 -10.58 6.40 -2.08
CA VAL A 34 -11.06 7.20 -3.23
C VAL A 34 -11.20 8.68 -2.86
N GLU A 35 -10.87 9.57 -3.79
CA GLU A 35 -11.10 11.02 -3.63
C GLU A 35 -12.59 11.35 -3.76
N ASN A 36 -13.26 10.74 -4.74
CA ASN A 36 -14.70 10.85 -4.96
C ASN A 36 -15.37 9.48 -4.78
N VAL A 37 -16.51 9.44 -4.09
CA VAL A 37 -17.25 8.21 -3.81
C VAL A 37 -17.78 7.54 -5.08
N SER A 38 -17.95 8.28 -6.16
CA SER A 38 -18.39 7.77 -7.46
C SER A 38 -17.30 7.04 -8.23
N ASP A 39 -16.03 7.22 -7.86
CA ASP A 39 -14.90 6.70 -8.64
C ASP A 39 -14.50 5.27 -8.21
N PRO A 40 -14.23 4.37 -9.17
CA PRO A 40 -13.76 3.02 -8.86
C PRO A 40 -12.27 3.01 -8.49
N VAL A 41 -11.87 2.10 -7.59
CA VAL A 41 -10.46 1.78 -7.36
C VAL A 41 -10.01 0.75 -8.38
N THR A 42 -9.05 1.11 -9.22
CA THR A 42 -8.45 0.19 -10.20
C THR A 42 -7.47 -0.76 -9.51
N VAL A 43 -7.82 -2.04 -9.44
CA VAL A 43 -6.96 -3.12 -8.95
C VAL A 43 -6.41 -3.91 -10.13
N LYS A 44 -5.10 -4.05 -10.20
CA LYS A 44 -4.40 -4.85 -11.21
C LYS A 44 -3.92 -6.15 -10.58
N PHE A 45 -4.20 -7.25 -11.27
CA PHE A 45 -3.78 -8.59 -10.87
C PHE A 45 -2.75 -9.11 -11.86
N GLU A 46 -1.61 -9.55 -11.34
CA GLU A 46 -0.61 -10.29 -12.10
C GLU A 46 -0.53 -11.68 -11.49
N VAL A 47 -0.83 -12.71 -12.29
CA VAL A 47 -0.85 -14.11 -11.85
C VAL A 47 0.29 -14.86 -12.51
N SER A 48 1.06 -15.59 -11.70
CA SER A 48 2.12 -16.49 -12.16
C SER A 48 1.72 -17.95 -11.95
N ILE A 49 2.17 -18.83 -12.84
CA ILE A 49 1.91 -20.29 -12.78
C ILE A 49 2.47 -20.90 -11.49
N SER A 50 3.49 -20.28 -10.90
CA SER A 50 4.06 -20.62 -9.59
C SER A 50 3.15 -20.33 -8.38
N GLN A 51 1.84 -20.20 -8.59
CA GLN A 51 0.84 -19.86 -7.58
C GLN A 51 1.02 -18.47 -6.92
N LEU A 52 1.89 -17.62 -7.47
CA LEU A 52 2.08 -16.26 -7.00
C LEU A 52 1.07 -15.32 -7.63
N VAL A 53 0.34 -14.59 -6.80
CA VAL A 53 -0.58 -13.53 -7.20
C VAL A 53 -0.05 -12.21 -6.67
N LYS A 54 0.23 -11.28 -7.58
CA LYS A 54 0.61 -9.91 -7.23
C LYS A 54 -0.59 -9.00 -7.46
N VAL A 55 -0.98 -8.29 -6.42
CA VAL A 55 -2.10 -7.34 -6.42
C VAL A 55 -1.52 -5.94 -6.31
N ILE A 56 -1.90 -5.07 -7.24
CA ILE A 56 -1.39 -3.71 -7.32
C ILE A 56 -2.57 -2.75 -7.39
N TRP A 57 -2.60 -1.76 -6.50
CA TRP A 57 -3.57 -0.67 -6.51
C TRP A 57 -2.87 0.65 -6.19
N ASN A 58 -3.56 1.77 -6.46
CA ASN A 58 -3.08 3.11 -6.13
C ASN A 58 -3.94 3.67 -5.00
N ASP A 59 -3.28 4.22 -3.98
CA ASP A 59 -3.92 4.90 -2.85
C ASP A 59 -3.46 6.35 -2.83
N TYR A 60 -4.41 7.27 -3.04
CA TYR A 60 -4.11 8.70 -3.12
C TYR A 60 -3.62 9.30 -1.80
N LYS A 61 -3.96 8.69 -0.64
CA LYS A 61 -3.51 9.16 0.68
C LYS A 61 -2.09 8.73 1.01
N LEU A 62 -1.57 7.71 0.31
CA LEU A 62 -0.23 7.17 0.51
C LEU A 62 0.76 7.75 -0.51
N GLN A 63 0.74 9.07 -0.67
CA GLN A 63 1.61 9.81 -1.58
C GLN A 63 2.47 10.80 -0.79
N TRP A 64 3.73 10.93 -1.19
CA TRP A 64 4.69 11.87 -0.60
C TRP A 64 5.72 12.31 -1.64
N MET A 65 6.43 13.40 -1.35
CA MET A 65 7.57 13.84 -2.14
C MET A 65 8.86 13.24 -1.57
N PRO A 66 9.65 12.46 -2.34
CA PRO A 66 10.87 11.82 -1.85
C PRO A 66 11.88 12.81 -1.26
N VAL A 67 11.96 14.02 -1.81
CA VAL A 67 12.84 15.10 -1.34
C VAL A 67 12.58 15.52 0.12
N GLU A 68 11.36 15.33 0.65
CA GLU A 68 11.04 15.65 2.05
C GLU A 68 11.52 14.56 3.04
N PHE A 69 11.91 13.39 2.55
CA PHE A 69 12.19 12.19 3.35
C PHE A 69 13.46 11.47 2.86
N ASP A 70 14.57 12.19 2.73
CA ASP A 70 15.88 11.63 2.34
C ASP A 70 15.87 10.82 1.03
N GLY A 71 15.00 11.18 0.08
CA GLY A 71 14.90 10.48 -1.19
C GLY A 71 14.22 9.11 -1.12
N ILE A 72 13.48 8.82 -0.03
CA ILE A 72 12.74 7.56 0.08
C ILE A 72 11.64 7.51 -0.98
N GLU A 73 11.73 6.53 -1.89
CA GLU A 73 10.71 6.27 -2.92
C GLU A 73 9.76 5.13 -2.55
N PHE A 74 10.20 4.22 -1.66
CA PHE A 74 9.46 3.03 -1.27
C PHE A 74 9.60 2.78 0.23
N ILE A 75 8.50 2.39 0.87
CA ILE A 75 8.47 1.94 2.26
C ILE A 75 7.75 0.60 2.34
N ARG A 76 8.12 -0.22 3.32
CA ARG A 76 7.43 -1.49 3.59
C ARG A 76 6.42 -1.26 4.70
N VAL A 77 5.16 -1.63 4.44
CA VAL A 77 4.08 -1.45 5.39
C VAL A 77 3.38 -2.79 5.62
N PRO A 78 3.13 -3.19 6.88
CA PRO A 78 2.30 -4.34 7.20
C PRO A 78 0.90 -4.23 6.58
N SER A 79 0.42 -5.31 5.98
CA SER A 79 -0.87 -5.33 5.27
C SER A 79 -2.08 -5.06 6.17
N ASN A 80 -1.95 -5.19 7.50
CA ASN A 80 -2.97 -4.88 8.50
C ASN A 80 -3.01 -3.39 8.92
N LYS A 81 -2.19 -2.53 8.31
CA LYS A 81 -2.20 -1.07 8.55
C LYS A 81 -2.75 -0.28 7.36
N ILE A 82 -2.97 -0.94 6.24
CA ILE A 82 -3.45 -0.33 4.98
C ILE A 82 -4.79 -0.93 4.57
N TRP A 83 -5.57 -0.16 3.82
CA TRP A 83 -6.74 -0.72 3.14
C TRP A 83 -6.26 -1.71 2.08
N ARG A 84 -6.97 -2.84 1.98
CA ARG A 84 -6.76 -3.85 0.95
C ARG A 84 -8.12 -4.26 0.37
N PRO A 85 -8.21 -4.54 -0.92
CA PRO A 85 -9.43 -5.08 -1.49
C PRO A 85 -9.68 -6.50 -0.96
N ASP A 86 -10.95 -6.80 -0.65
CA ASP A 86 -11.37 -8.18 -0.35
C ASP A 86 -11.45 -8.95 -1.67
N ILE A 87 -10.56 -9.93 -1.84
CA ILE A 87 -10.46 -10.75 -3.05
C ILE A 87 -10.90 -12.16 -2.69
N VAL A 88 -11.96 -12.63 -3.34
CA VAL A 88 -12.48 -13.99 -3.16
C VAL A 88 -12.41 -14.70 -4.50
N LEU A 89 -11.81 -15.89 -4.52
CA LEU A 89 -11.79 -16.75 -5.69
C LEU A 89 -13.14 -17.46 -5.77
N TYR A 90 -13.95 -17.13 -6.78
CA TYR A 90 -15.11 -17.94 -7.14
C TYR A 90 -14.65 -19.04 -8.08
N ASN A 91 -14.79 -20.29 -7.63
CA ASN A 91 -14.66 -21.46 -8.49
C ASN A 91 -16.07 -22.00 -8.75
N LYS A 92 -16.42 -22.21 -10.02
CA LYS A 92 -17.64 -22.92 -10.41
C LYS A 92 -17.29 -24.34 -10.83
#